data_AF-A0A3P3DY53-F1
#
_entry.id   AF-A0A3P3DY53-F1
#
_cell.length_a   1.000
_cell.length_b   1.000
_cell.length_c   1.000
_cell.angle_alpha   90.00
_cell.angle_beta   90.00
_cell.angle_gamma   90.00
#
_symmetry.space_group_name_H-M   'P 1'
#
loop_
_entity.id
_entity.type
_entity.pdbx_description
1 polymer ?
#
loop_
_entity_poly.entity_id
_entity_poly.type
_entity_poly.pdbx_seq_one_letter_code
_entity_poly.pdbx_strand_id
1 'polypeptide(L)' 'MISMDAVACDAGALSETVVFLSHFKDLPDGRQSAKVRYPLDEVLLLCLVAVIAGAEAITDISRFGEKKLDLLRRFR' A
#
# COMPACT_ATOMS: atom_id res chain seq x y z
N MET A 1 -17.03 -19.37 -28.24
CA MET A 1 -17.45 -19.73 -26.86
C MET A 1 -16.19 -19.82 -26.01
N ILE A 2 -15.70 -18.67 -25.53
CA ILE A 2 -14.75 -18.60 -24.42
C ILE A 2 -15.38 -17.56 -23.51
N SER A 3 -15.89 -18.05 -22.38
CA SER A 3 -16.55 -17.27 -21.35
C SER A 3 -15.57 -16.24 -20.80
N MET A 4 -15.93 -14.96 -20.91
CA MET A 4 -15.24 -13.85 -20.25
C MET A 4 -15.84 -13.72 -18.84
N ASP A 5 -15.62 -14.74 -18.01
CA ASP A 5 -16.10 -14.76 -16.64
C ASP A 5 -15.13 -14.04 -15.70
N ALA A 6 -15.61 -12.91 -15.21
CA ALA A 6 -15.39 -12.37 -13.87
C ALA A 6 -13.94 -12.13 -13.39
N VAL A 7 -13.41 -10.93 -13.68
CA VAL A 7 -12.42 -10.26 -12.80
C VAL A 7 -13.14 -9.51 -11.67
N ALA A 8 -14.02 -10.21 -10.95
CA ALA A 8 -14.65 -9.72 -9.73
C ALA A 8 -14.16 -10.58 -8.55
N CYS A 9 -12.85 -10.63 -8.34
CA CYS A 9 -12.25 -11.38 -7.22
C CYS A 9 -11.28 -10.54 -6.36
N ASP A 10 -11.21 -9.21 -6.57
CA ASP A 10 -10.14 -8.39 -5.99
C ASP A 10 -10.38 -8.03 -4.51
N ALA A 11 -11.63 -7.80 -4.08
CA ALA A 11 -11.90 -7.28 -2.73
C ALA A 11 -11.55 -8.26 -1.59
N GLY A 12 -11.72 -9.57 -1.81
CA GLY A 12 -11.42 -10.60 -0.81
C GLY A 12 -9.92 -10.83 -0.60
N ALA A 13 -9.14 -10.86 -1.68
CA ALA A 13 -7.68 -11.05 -1.62
C ALA A 13 -6.94 -9.81 -1.10
N LEU A 14 -7.47 -8.61 -1.37
CA LEU A 14 -6.95 -7.35 -0.81
C LEU A 14 -7.02 -7.35 0.72
N SER A 15 -8.08 -7.93 1.30
CA SER A 15 -8.32 -8.00 2.75
C SER A 15 -7.27 -8.85 3.49
N GLU A 16 -6.84 -9.96 2.89
CA GLU A 16 -5.77 -10.80 3.46
C GLU A 16 -4.39 -10.12 3.31
N THR A 17 -4.21 -9.30 2.27
CA THR A 17 -2.95 -8.55 2.03
C THR A 17 -2.77 -7.38 3.01
N VAL A 18 -3.84 -6.74 3.49
CA VAL A 18 -3.77 -5.69 4.52
C VAL A 18 -3.62 -6.20 5.96
N VAL A 19 -3.52 -7.51 6.19
CA VAL A 19 -3.15 -8.09 7.51
C VAL A 19 -1.83 -7.50 8.00
N PHE A 20 -0.91 -7.17 7.09
CA PHE A 20 0.31 -6.43 7.39
C PHE A 20 0.05 -5.19 8.27
N LEU A 21 -0.93 -4.36 7.92
CA LEU A 21 -1.25 -3.12 8.66
C LEU A 21 -1.76 -3.40 10.08
N SER A 22 -2.41 -4.55 10.30
CA SER A 22 -2.89 -4.95 11.63
C SER A 22 -1.74 -5.18 12.61
N HIS A 23 -0.56 -5.60 12.14
CA HIS A 23 0.64 -5.74 12.99
C HIS A 23 1.19 -4.40 13.49
N PHE A 24 0.86 -3.30 12.81
CA PHE A 24 1.31 -1.94 13.16
C PHE A 24 0.21 -1.08 13.77
N LYS A 25 -0.96 -1.66 14.06
CA LYS A 25 -2.12 -0.92 14.56
C LYS A 25 -1.86 -0.23 15.90
N ASP A 26 -1.07 -0.88 16.76
CA ASP A 26 -0.70 -0.35 18.08
C ASP A 26 0.62 0.44 18.07
N LEU A 27 1.23 0.65 16.89
CA LEU A 27 2.47 1.42 16.77
C LEU A 27 2.18 2.91 16.95
N PRO A 28 2.72 3.58 18.00
CA PRO A 28 2.54 5.01 18.17
C PRO A 28 3.26 5.78 17.05
N ASP A 29 2.54 6.68 16.38
CA ASP A 29 3.12 7.56 15.36
C ASP A 29 3.95 8.67 16.03
N GLY A 30 5.26 8.49 16.08
CA GLY A 30 6.21 9.48 16.63
C GLY A 30 6.50 10.66 15.70
N ARG A 31 5.87 10.74 14.53
CA ARG A 31 6.09 11.86 13.59
C ARG A 31 5.48 13.15 14.13
N GLN A 32 6.14 14.27 13.84
CA GLN A 32 5.59 15.59 14.19
C GLN A 32 4.30 15.82 13.42
N SER A 33 3.15 15.91 14.11
CA SER A 33 1.82 15.97 13.49
C SER A 33 1.67 17.08 12.44
N ALA A 34 2.36 18.22 12.63
CA ALA A 34 2.38 19.33 11.66
C ALA A 34 3.07 18.99 10.32
N LYS A 35 3.82 17.89 10.25
CA LYS A 35 4.55 17.42 9.06
C LYS A 35 3.96 16.12 8.48
N VAL A 36 2.86 15.63 9.06
CA VAL A 36 2.19 14.42 8.60
C VAL A 36 1.23 14.79 7.47
N ARG A 37 1.58 14.39 6.24
CA ARG A 37 0.72 14.56 5.06
C ARG A 37 -0.15 13.33 4.75
N TYR A 38 0.34 12.15 5.11
CA TYR A 38 -0.30 10.86 4.87
C TYR A 38 -0.28 10.04 6.16
N PRO A 39 -1.35 9.26 6.42
CA PRO A 39 -1.43 8.41 7.60
C PRO A 39 -0.34 7.33 7.55
N LEU A 40 0.04 6.81 8.71
CA LEU A 40 1.22 5.95 8.84
C LEU A 40 1.06 4.62 8.09
N ASP A 41 -0.15 4.08 8.13
CA ASP A 41 -0.59 2.88 7.40
C ASP A 41 -0.37 2.98 5.89
N GLU A 42 -0.81 4.08 5.25
CA GLU A 42 -0.61 4.29 3.80
C GLU A 42 0.89 4.33 3.44
N VAL A 43 1.71 4.95 4.29
CA VAL A 43 3.17 5.03 4.09
C VAL A 43 3.84 3.66 4.28
N LEU A 44 3.43 2.89 5.29
CA LEU A 44 3.97 1.55 5.54
C LEU A 44 3.64 0.59 4.40
N LEU A 45 2.40 0.64 3.89
CA LEU A 45 1.99 -0.16 2.75
C LEU A 45 2.78 0.21 1.49
N LEU A 46 2.94 1.50 1.21
CA LEU A 46 3.73 1.99 0.08
C LEU A 46 5.17 1.47 0.15
N CYS A 47 5.82 1.58 1.32
CA CYS A 47 7.18 1.08 1.52
C CYS A 47 7.27 -0.43 1.26
N LEU A 48 6.34 -1.23 1.81
CA LEU A 48 6.34 -2.67 1.61
C LEU A 48 6.24 -3.04 0.13
N VAL A 49 5.22 -2.52 -0.56
CA VAL A 49 4.97 -2.85 -1.97
C VAL A 49 6.10 -2.35 -2.86
N ALA A 50 6.65 -1.17 -2.59
CA ALA A 50 7.77 -0.62 -3.34
C ALA A 50 9.05 -1.47 -3.16
N VAL A 51 9.36 -1.90 -1.93
CA VAL A 51 10.53 -2.76 -1.65
C VAL A 51 10.37 -4.12 -2.31
N ILE A 52 9.17 -4.73 -2.27
CA ILE A 52 8.88 -5.98 -3.01
C ILE A 52 9.06 -5.78 -4.52
N ALA A 53 8.71 -4.60 -5.04
CA ALA A 53 8.91 -4.22 -6.43
C ALA A 53 10.39 -3.88 -6.78
N GLY A 54 11.31 -3.99 -5.82
CA GLY A 54 12.74 -3.76 -6.02
C GLY A 54 13.22 -2.34 -5.76
N ALA A 55 12.46 -1.51 -5.04
CA ALA A 55 12.93 -0.19 -4.62
C ALA A 55 13.99 -0.33 -3.51
N GLU A 56 15.17 0.24 -3.74
CA GLU A 56 16.30 0.18 -2.80
C GLU A 56 16.44 1.47 -1.98
N ALA A 57 16.02 2.62 -2.53
CA ALA A 57 16.09 3.92 -1.86
C ALA A 57 14.71 4.55 -1.64
N ILE A 58 14.61 5.47 -0.67
CA ILE A 58 13.36 6.19 -0.39
C ILE A 58 12.87 7.05 -1.58
N THR A 59 13.80 7.49 -2.41
CA THR A 59 13.52 8.17 -3.69
C THR A 59 12.81 7.23 -4.67
N ASP A 60 13.20 5.96 -4.71
CA ASP A 60 12.56 4.96 -5.57
C ASP A 60 11.17 4.61 -5.07
N ILE A 61 11.00 4.52 -3.75
CA ILE A 61 9.68 4.34 -3.11
C ILE A 61 8.75 5.50 -3.44
N SER A 62 9.25 6.75 -3.34
CA SER A 62 8.47 7.95 -3.68
C SER A 62 8.05 7.94 -5.15
N ARG A 63 8.99 7.62 -6.05
CA ARG A 63 8.73 7.51 -7.49
C ARG A 63 7.77 6.36 -7.82
N PHE A 64 7.85 5.24 -7.10
CA PHE A 64 6.93 4.13 -7.23
C PHE A 64 5.51 4.57 -6.84
N GLY A 65 5.37 5.26 -5.71
CA GLY A 65 4.09 5.78 -5.23
C GLY A 65 3.40 6.72 -6.23
N GLU A 66 4.16 7.62 -6.85
CA GLU A 66 3.65 8.51 -7.89
C GLU A 66 3.20 7.75 -9.15
N LYS A 67 3.98 6.75 -9.59
CA LYS A 67 3.71 5.99 -10.81
C LYS A 67 2.63 4.93 -10.66
N LYS A 68 2.42 4.41 -9.44
CA LYS A 68 1.51 3.29 -9.14
C LYS A 68 0.41 3.71 -8.17
N LEU A 69 0.03 4.98 -8.20
CA LEU A 69 -0.97 5.54 -7.31
C LEU A 69 -2.35 4.86 -7.46
N ASP A 70 -2.74 4.50 -8.68
CA ASP A 70 -3.99 3.77 -8.94
C ASP A 70 -3.99 2.34 -8.37
N LEU A 71 -2.81 1.72 -8.25
CA LEU A 71 -2.66 0.43 -7.58
C LEU A 71 -2.81 0.59 -6.07
N LEU A 72 -2.15 1.59 -5.48
CA LEU A 72 -2.19 1.85 -4.04
C LEU A 72 -3.60 2.20 -3.55
N ARG A 73 -4.39 2.89 -4.38
CA ARG A 73 -5.80 3.21 -4.09
C ARG A 73 -6.71 1.98 -3.96
N ARG A 74 -6.31 0.81 -4.48
CA ARG A 74 -7.10 -0.42 -4.35
C ARG A 74 -7.01 -1.04 -2.96
N PHE A 75 -5.96 -0.71 -2.22
CA PHE A 75 -5.73 -1.22 -0.86
C PHE A 75 -6.32 -0.32 0.24
N ARG A 76 -7.10 0.71 -0.14
CA ARG A 76 -7.71 1.67 0.77
C ARG A 76 -9.15 1.31 1.09
#